data_AF-A0A1A2BLZ9-F1
#
_entry.id   AF-A0A1A2BLZ9-F1
#
_cell.length_a   1.000
_cell.length_b   1.000
_cell.length_c   1.000
_cell.angle_alpha   90.00
_cell.angle_beta   90.00
_cell.angle_gamma   90.00
#
_symmetry.space_group_name_H-M   'P 1'
#
loop_
_entity.id
_entity.type
_entity.pdbx_description
1 polymer ?
#
loop_
_entity_poly.entity_id
_entity_poly.type
_entity_poly.pdbx_seq_one_letter_code
_entity_poly.pdbx_strand_id
1 'polypeptide(L)'
;MAIRNAVQALGIRTRAGLHTGECEIRGDDIGGIAVRIGARVSALARPNDVLVSSTLRDLVISSGLQFEERGTHQLKGVPGEWRLYAVTSS
;
A
#
# COMPACT_ATOMS: atom_id res chain seq x y z
N MET A 1 -5.41 -7.21 8.04
CA MET A 1 -6.85 -6.88 7.90
C MET A 1 -7.56 -6.45 9.20
N ALA A 2 -7.00 -6.70 10.40
CA ALA A 2 -7.67 -6.42 11.68
C ALA A 2 -8.19 -4.98 11.84
N ILE A 3 -7.38 -3.96 11.55
CA ILE A 3 -7.78 -2.55 11.68
C ILE A 3 -9.00 -2.25 10.81
N ARG A 4 -8.97 -2.60 9.52
CA ARG A 4 -10.08 -2.43 8.58
C ARG A 4 -11.36 -3.12 9.09
N ASN A 5 -11.26 -4.35 9.57
CA ASN A 5 -12.42 -5.09 10.04
C ASN A 5 -13.01 -4.46 11.32
N ALA A 6 -12.16 -4.02 12.25
CA ALA A 6 -12.58 -3.39 13.49
C ALA A 6 -13.33 -2.07 13.25
N VAL A 7 -12.81 -1.20 12.36
CA VAL A 7 -13.47 0.07 12.02
C VAL A 7 -14.69 -0.11 11.13
N GLN A 8 -14.73 -1.15 10.29
CA GLN A 8 -15.92 -1.47 9.50
C GLN A 8 -17.11 -1.87 10.39
N ALA A 9 -16.87 -2.52 11.53
CA ALA A 9 -17.91 -2.80 12.52
C ALA A 9 -18.54 -1.52 13.11
N LEU A 10 -17.86 -0.38 12.99
CA LEU A 10 -18.37 0.95 13.38
C LEU A 10 -19.03 1.70 12.20
N GLY A 11 -19.20 1.06 11.03
CA GLY A 11 -19.72 1.69 9.82
C GLY A 11 -18.71 2.58 9.08
N ILE A 12 -17.43 2.56 9.47
CA ILE A 12 -16.38 3.38 8.90
C ILE A 12 -15.62 2.59 7.84
N ARG A 13 -15.45 3.17 6.65
CA ARG A 13 -14.61 2.60 5.59
C ARG A 13 -13.22 3.22 5.64
N THR A 14 -12.20 2.38 5.79
CA THR A 14 -10.80 2.80 5.71
C THR A 14 -10.17 2.34 4.41
N ARG A 15 -9.06 2.96 4.03
CA ARG A 15 -8.20 2.49 2.96
C ARG A 15 -6.74 2.57 3.42
N ALA A 16 -5.90 1.69 2.89
CA ALA A 16 -4.48 1.70 3.21
C ALA A 16 -3.65 1.46 1.95
N GLY A 17 -2.44 2.03 1.93
CA GLY A 17 -1.42 1.77 0.93
C GLY A 17 -0.11 1.40 1.58
N LEU A 18 0.53 0.33 1.10
CA LEU A 18 1.81 -0.12 1.63
C LEU A 18 2.86 -0.19 0.50
N HIS A 19 4.06 0.23 0.86
CA HIS A 19 5.25 0.13 0.02
C HIS A 19 6.44 -0.14 0.93
N THR A 20 7.48 -0.77 0.39
CA THR A 20 8.75 -1.01 1.07
C THR A 20 9.89 -0.49 0.20
N GLY A 21 10.86 0.15 0.84
CA GLY A 21 11.99 0.78 0.20
C GLY A 21 12.78 1.61 1.20
N GLU A 22 13.90 2.17 0.75
CA GLU A 22 14.76 2.97 1.61
C GLU A 22 14.08 4.28 2.04
N CYS A 23 14.23 4.61 3.32
CA CYS A 23 13.76 5.84 3.92
C CYS A 23 14.77 6.36 4.95
N GLU A 24 14.67 7.65 5.27
CA GLU A 24 15.52 8.33 6.23
C GLU A 24 14.70 8.72 7.46
N ILE A 25 15.24 8.52 8.65
CA ILE A 25 14.65 9.06 9.88
C ILE A 25 15.10 10.51 10.02
N ARG A 26 14.16 11.42 10.26
CA ARG A 26 14.37 12.87 10.35
C ARG A 26 13.75 13.40 11.64
N GLY A 27 14.44 13.17 12.76
CA GLY A 27 13.91 13.47 14.09
C GLY A 27 12.66 12.61 14.36
N ASP A 28 11.52 13.27 14.57
CA ASP A 28 10.23 12.62 14.81
C ASP A 28 9.45 12.27 13.52
N ASP A 29 10.07 12.44 12.35
CA ASP A 29 9.46 12.19 11.04
C ASP A 29 10.30 11.22 10.18
N ILE A 30 9.74 10.76 9.06
CA ILE A 30 10.39 9.91 8.08
C ILE A 30 10.33 10.54 6.68
N GLY A 31 11.47 10.57 6.00
CA GLY A 31 11.64 11.11 4.66
C GLY A 31 12.01 10.05 3.62
N GLY A 32 11.90 10.42 2.35
CA GLY A 32 12.40 9.60 1.24
C GLY A 32 11.38 9.38 0.13
N ILE A 33 11.84 8.76 -0.95
CA ILE A 33 10.96 8.40 -2.07
C ILE A 33 9.99 7.28 -1.69
N ALA A 34 10.42 6.31 -0.87
CA ALA A 34 9.57 5.21 -0.43
C ALA A 34 8.34 5.68 0.36
N VAL A 35 8.51 6.66 1.26
CA VAL A 35 7.40 7.27 2.02
C VAL A 35 6.38 7.92 1.08
N ARG A 36 6.86 8.67 0.08
CA ARG A 36 6.00 9.30 -0.93
C ARG A 36 5.28 8.25 -1.77
N ILE A 37 5.94 7.16 -2.17
CA ILE A 37 5.31 6.05 -2.89
C ILE A 37 4.19 5.44 -2.04
N GLY A 38 4.44 5.12 -0.77
CA GLY A 38 3.43 4.60 0.14
C GLY A 38 2.20 5.50 0.24
N ALA A 39 2.41 6.82 0.38
CA ALA A 39 1.33 7.80 0.38
C ALA A 39 0.54 7.81 -0.94
N ARG A 40 1.20 7.70 -2.10
CA ARG A 40 0.53 7.64 -3.42
C ARG A 40 -0.24 6.34 -3.62
N VAL A 41 0.31 5.20 -3.19
CA VAL A 41 -0.40 3.92 -3.19
C VAL A 41 -1.65 4.01 -2.32
N SER A 42 -1.55 4.60 -1.12
CA SER A 42 -2.70 4.78 -0.24
C SER A 42 -3.75 5.72 -0.84
N ALA A 43 -3.31 6.72 -1.61
CA ALA A 43 -4.21 7.65 -2.29
C ALA A 43 -4.98 7.01 -3.46
N LEU A 44 -4.49 5.90 -4.01
CA LEU A 44 -5.16 5.15 -5.09
C LEU A 44 -6.05 4.00 -4.57
N ALA A 45 -5.89 3.60 -3.30
CA ALA A 45 -6.71 2.55 -2.70
C ALA A 45 -8.19 2.97 -2.65
N ARG A 46 -9.09 2.03 -3.00
CA ARG A 46 -10.54 2.21 -2.89
C ARG A 46 -10.98 2.04 -1.42
N PRO A 47 -12.22 2.43 -1.05
CA PRO A 47 -12.73 2.13 0.28
C PRO A 47 -12.66 0.63 0.59
N ASN A 48 -12.16 0.29 1.78
CA ASN A 48 -11.88 -1.06 2.27
C ASN A 48 -10.72 -1.83 1.60
N ASP A 49 -10.00 -1.19 0.67
CA ASP A 49 -8.81 -1.78 0.06
C ASP A 49 -7.57 -1.59 0.93
N VAL A 50 -6.71 -2.61 0.90
CA VAL A 50 -5.30 -2.51 1.24
C VAL A 50 -4.53 -2.69 -0.06
N LEU A 51 -3.98 -1.60 -0.60
CA LEU A 51 -3.25 -1.60 -1.86
C LEU A 51 -1.74 -1.66 -1.60
N VAL A 52 -0.99 -2.41 -2.40
CA VAL A 52 0.46 -2.57 -2.23
C VAL A 52 1.19 -2.42 -3.57
N SER A 53 2.44 -1.97 -3.52
CA SER A 53 3.33 -1.98 -4.69
C SER A 53 3.86 -3.40 -5.01
N SER A 54 4.22 -3.67 -6.27
CA SER A 54 4.90 -4.90 -6.68
C SER A 54 6.10 -5.28 -5.78
N THR A 55 6.95 -4.32 -5.43
CA THR A 55 8.13 -4.54 -4.56
C THR A 55 7.77 -5.18 -3.22
N LEU A 56 6.65 -4.75 -2.61
CA LEU A 56 6.22 -5.29 -1.33
C LEU A 56 5.64 -6.69 -1.50
N ARG A 57 4.79 -6.89 -2.50
CA ARG A 57 4.24 -8.21 -2.83
C ARG A 57 5.35 -9.23 -3.02
N ASP A 58 6.38 -8.88 -3.79
CA ASP A 58 7.49 -9.77 -4.11
C ASP A 58 8.32 -10.12 -2.86
N LEU A 59 8.44 -9.18 -1.91
CA LEU A 59 9.11 -9.42 -0.62
C LEU A 59 8.36 -10.42 0.28
N VAL A 60 7.05 -10.58 0.12
CA VAL A 60 6.20 -11.39 1.00
C VAL A 60 5.60 -12.61 0.32
N ILE A 61 6.24 -13.11 -0.75
CA ILE A 61 5.70 -14.19 -1.59
C ILE A 61 5.38 -15.48 -0.82
N SER A 62 6.05 -15.73 0.31
CA SER A 62 5.85 -16.90 1.19
C SER A 62 4.93 -16.64 2.40
N SER A 63 4.29 -15.47 2.48
CA SER A 63 3.46 -15.08 3.64
C SER A 63 2.07 -15.73 3.69
N GLY A 64 1.63 -16.38 2.61
CA GLY A 64 0.25 -16.88 2.47
C GLY A 64 -0.78 -15.80 2.14
N LEU A 65 -0.38 -14.54 1.99
CA LEU A 65 -1.25 -13.46 1.49
C LEU A 65 -1.55 -13.66 0.01
N GLN A 66 -2.78 -13.36 -0.40
CA GLN A 66 -3.18 -13.33 -1.80
C GLN A 66 -3.28 -11.89 -2.30
N PHE A 67 -3.12 -11.73 -3.61
CA PHE A 67 -3.02 -10.43 -4.25
C PHE A 67 -3.79 -10.43 -5.56
N GLU A 68 -4.65 -9.43 -5.75
CA GLU A 68 -5.35 -9.16 -7.00
C GLU A 68 -4.71 -7.97 -7.71
N GLU A 69 -4.42 -8.08 -9.00
CA GLU A 69 -3.83 -6.99 -9.76
C GLU A 69 -4.79 -5.80 -9.92
N ARG A 70 -4.29 -4.60 -9.65
CA ARG A 70 -5.03 -3.32 -9.80
C ARG A 70 -4.43 -2.45 -10.91
N GLY A 71 -3.66 -3.06 -11.79
CA GLY A 71 -3.04 -2.44 -12.95
C GLY A 71 -1.78 -1.62 -12.64
N THR A 72 -1.33 -0.91 -13.66
CA THR A 72 -0.13 -0.09 -13.67
C THR A 72 -0.48 1.38 -13.55
N HIS A 73 0.25 2.13 -12.72
CA HIS A 73 -0.03 3.53 -12.41
C HIS A 73 1.25 4.37 -12.52
N GLN A 74 1.12 5.60 -13.00
CA GLN A 74 2.15 6.63 -12.80
C GLN A 74 1.87 7.39 -11.51
N LEU A 75 2.85 7.42 -10.61
CA LEU A 75 2.70 8.08 -9.32
C LEU A 75 3.31 9.48 -9.37
N LYS A 76 2.55 10.51 -8.99
CA LYS A 76 3.01 11.90 -9.06
C LYS A 76 4.34 12.09 -8.32
N GLY A 77 5.36 12.52 -9.06
CA GLY A 77 6.70 12.82 -8.53
C GLY A 77 7.57 11.58 -8.28
N VAL A 78 7.16 10.41 -8.79
CA VAL A 78 7.93 9.17 -8.74
C VAL A 78 8.19 8.72 -10.18
N PRO A 79 9.45 8.50 -10.59
CA PRO A 79 9.76 8.02 -11.92
C PRO A 79 9.16 6.62 -12.20
N GLY A 80 8.86 6.37 -13.48
CA GLY A 80 8.47 5.06 -13.98
C GLY A 80 7.01 4.68 -13.72
N GLU A 81 6.72 3.44 -14.06
CA GLU A 81 5.40 2.84 -13.97
C GLU A 81 5.34 1.82 -12.83
N TRP A 82 4.26 1.87 -12.06
CA TRP A 82 4.13 1.13 -10.81
C TRP A 82 2.94 0.18 -10.86
N ARG A 83 3.22 -1.12 -10.84
CA ARG A 83 2.19 -2.16 -10.72
C ARG A 83 1.72 -2.27 -9.28
N LEU A 84 0.41 -2.18 -9.08
CA LEU A 84 -0.23 -2.19 -7.77
C LEU A 84 -1.15 -3.40 -7.62
N TYR A 85 -1.29 -3.88 -6.39
CA TYR A 85 -2.06 -5.08 -6.06
C TYR A 85 -2.92 -4.83 -4.83
N ALA A 86 -4.18 -5.26 -4.85
CA ALA A 86 -5.00 -5.29 -3.65
C ALA A 86 -4.71 -6.58 -2.89
N VAL A 87 -4.52 -6.48 -1.57
CA VAL A 87 -4.45 -7.66 -0.70
C VAL A 87 -5.85 -8.25 -0.61
N THR A 88 -6.01 -9.46 -1.11
CA THR A 88 -7.22 -10.26 -0.93
C THR A 88 -6.91 -11.26 0.17
N SER A 89 -7.74 -11.27 1.22
CA SER A 89 -7.70 -12.35 2.20
C SER A 89 -8.74 -13.37 1.77
N SER A 90 -8.40 -14.64 1.86
CA SER A 90 -9.36 -15.71 2.13
C SER A 90 -10.09 -15.45 3.45
#